data_AF-A0A352AL20-F1
#
_entry.id   AF-A0A352AL20-F1
#
_cell.length_a   1.000
_cell.length_b   1.000
_cell.length_c   1.000
_cell.angle_alpha   90.00
_cell.angle_beta   90.00
_cell.angle_gamma   90.00
#
_symmetry.space_group_name_H-M   'P 1'
#
loop_
_entity.id
_entity.type
_entity.pdbx_description
1 polymer ?
#
loop_
_entity_poly.entity_id
_entity_poly.type
_entity_poly.pdbx_seq_one_letter_code
_entity_poly.pdbx_strand_id
1 'polypeptide(L)' 'FPGPSKTTRAYQHREADIIEILKMNGFSIERKAMTSTRFYFSRMLEATRK' A
#
# COMPACT_ATOMS: atom_id res chain seq x y z
N PHE A 1 7.24 -16.37 17.21
CA PHE A 1 7.19 -14.90 17.14
C PHE A 1 8.63 -14.40 17.14
N PRO A 2 8.99 -13.33 16.41
CA PRO A 2 10.36 -12.82 16.48
C PRO A 2 10.67 -12.55 17.95
N GLY A 3 11.79 -13.06 18.44
CA GLY A 3 12.20 -12.90 19.83
C GLY A 3 12.34 -11.42 20.21
N PRO A 4 12.45 -11.11 21.52
CA PRO A 4 12.24 -9.80 22.13
C PRO A 4 13.10 -8.63 21.61
N SER A 5 14.03 -8.86 20.69
CA SER A 5 15.02 -7.88 20.24
C SER A 5 14.94 -7.51 18.74
N LYS A 6 13.88 -7.86 18.03
CA LYS A 6 13.70 -7.43 16.63
C LYS A 6 12.49 -6.51 16.50
N THR A 7 12.70 -5.21 16.69
CA THR A 7 11.71 -4.18 16.35
C THR A 7 11.46 -4.21 14.85
N THR A 8 10.24 -4.55 14.43
CA THR A 8 9.85 -4.50 13.01
C THR A 8 9.74 -3.06 12.57
N ARG A 9 10.66 -2.61 11.71
CA ARG A 9 10.57 -1.31 11.04
C ARG A 9 9.67 -1.46 9.81
N ALA A 10 8.38 -1.20 9.97
CA ALA A 10 7.40 -1.18 8.89
C ALA A 10 6.76 0.21 8.77
N TYR A 11 6.68 0.73 7.56
CA TYR A 11 6.09 2.02 7.26
C TYR A 11 4.73 1.81 6.62
N GLN A 12 3.69 2.30 7.29
CA GLN A 12 2.36 2.36 6.71
C GLN A 12 2.23 3.64 5.89
N HIS A 13 1.56 3.54 4.76
CA HIS A 13 1.22 4.67 3.90
C HIS A 13 -0.29 4.83 3.87
N ARG A 14 -0.77 6.07 3.91
CA ARG A 14 -2.19 6.35 3.69
C ARG A 14 -2.50 6.13 2.22
N GLU A 15 -3.60 5.46 1.91
CA GLU A 15 -4.02 5.22 0.52
C GLU A 15 -4.21 6.55 -0.25
N ALA A 16 -4.75 7.58 0.42
CA ALA A 16 -4.97 8.90 -0.18
C ALA A 16 -3.67 9.50 -0.73
N ASP A 17 -2.61 9.53 0.08
CA ASP A 17 -1.31 10.09 -0.29
C ASP A 17 -0.70 9.33 -1.48
N ILE A 18 -0.80 7.99 -1.50
CA ILE A 18 -0.32 7.17 -2.61
C ILE A 18 -1.12 7.43 -3.89
N ILE A 19 -2.44 7.55 -3.80
CA ILE A 19 -3.30 7.87 -4.96
C ILE A 19 -2.97 9.26 -5.51
N GLU A 20 -2.76 10.25 -4.63
CA GLU A 20 -2.39 11.61 -5.04
C GLU A 20 -1.05 11.62 -5.78
N ILE A 21 -0.04 10.94 -5.25
CA ILE A 21 1.26 10.78 -5.92
C ILE A 21 1.09 10.13 -7.30
N LEU A 22 0.30 9.05 -7.41
CA LEU A 22 0.06 8.39 -8.70
C LEU A 22 -0.64 9.33 -9.69
N LYS A 23 -1.66 10.08 -9.25
CA LYS A 23 -2.35 11.09 -10.07
C LYS A 23 -1.41 12.21 -10.53
N MET A 24 -0.56 12.72 -9.65
CA MET A 24 0.43 13.75 -9.99
C MET A 24 1.42 13.26 -11.06
N ASN A 25 1.68 11.95 -11.11
CA ASN A 25 2.52 11.32 -12.13
C ASN A 25 1.76 10.95 -13.42
N GLY A 26 0.50 11.38 -13.58
CA GLY A 26 -0.31 11.14 -14.77
C GLY A 26 -0.94 9.75 -14.84
N PHE A 27 -1.01 9.03 -13.72
CA PHE A 27 -1.71 7.75 -13.65
C PHE A 27 -3.16 7.92 -13.18
N SER A 28 -4.07 7.13 -13.75
CA SER A 28 -5.42 6.91 -13.25
C SER A 28 -5.50 5.57 -12.52
N ILE A 29 -6.19 5.54 -11.38
CA ILE A 29 -6.47 4.30 -10.65
C ILE A 29 -7.70 3.63 -11.24
N GLU A 30 -7.60 2.35 -11.57
CA GLU A 30 -8.71 1.55 -12.10
C GLU A 30 -9.20 0.55 -11.06
N ARG A 31 -8.41 -0.47 -10.76
CA ARG A 31 -8.78 -1.56 -9.85
C ARG A 31 -8.08 -1.43 -8.50
N LYS A 32 -8.76 -1.99 -7.50
CA LYS A 32 -8.37 -1.91 -6.09
C LYS A 32 -8.57 -3.28 -5.48
N ALA A 33 -7.53 -3.82 -4.85
CA ALA A 33 -7.61 -5.08 -4.10
C ALA A 33 -6.95 -4.96 -2.73
N MET A 34 -7.39 -5.79 -1.79
CA MET A 34 -6.88 -5.81 -0.42
C MET A 34 -6.71 -7.24 0.04
N THR A 35 -5.51 -7.59 0.46
CA THR A 35 -5.23 -8.84 1.16
C THR A 35 -5.19 -8.54 2.64
N SER A 36 -6.09 -9.13 3.42
CA SER A 36 -6.16 -8.95 4.86
C SER A 36 -6.16 -10.31 5.54
N THR A 37 -5.05 -10.62 6.20
CA THR A 37 -4.93 -11.81 7.04
C THR A 37 -4.64 -11.37 8.48
N ARG A 38 -4.51 -12.32 9.40
CA ARG A 38 -4.31 -12.01 10.82
C ARG A 38 -3.07 -11.15 11.11
N PHE A 39 -2.00 -11.30 10.33
CA PHE A 39 -0.73 -10.59 10.56
C PHE A 39 -0.12 -9.96 9.31
N TYR A 40 -0.75 -10.12 8.15
CA TYR A 40 -0.28 -9.57 6.87
C TYR A 40 -1.40 -8.83 6.16
N PHE A 41 -1.11 -7.58 5.82
CA PHE A 41 -2.01 -6.65 5.16
C PHE A 41 -1.31 -6.08 3.93
N SER A 42 -1.96 -6.15 2.78
CA SER A 42 -1.45 -5.56 1.54
C SER A 42 -2.58 -4.85 0.79
N ARG A 43 -2.29 -3.62 0.36
CA ARG A 43 -3.18 -2.81 -0.45
C ARG A 43 -2.63 -2.74 -1.87
N MET A 44 -3.37 -3.29 -2.83
CA MET A 44 -3.00 -3.28 -4.24
C MET A 44 -3.85 -2.24 -4.99
N LEU A 45 -3.19 -1.39 -5.75
CA LEU A 45 -3.79 -0.37 -6.61
C LEU A 45 -3.29 -0.60 -8.04
N GLU A 46 -4.21 -0.81 -8.97
CA GLU A 46 -3.90 -0.86 -10.40
C GLU A 46 -3.96 0.56 -10.96
N ALA A 47 -2.86 1.00 -11.57
CA ALA A 47 -2.68 2.35 -12.08
C ALA A 47 -2.32 2.29 -13.56
N THR A 48 -3.14 2.90 -14.42
CA THR A 48 -2.91 3.01 -15.87
C THR A 48 -2.49 4.42 -16.22
N ARG A 49 -1.53 4.56 -17.12
CA ARG A 49 -1.12 5.88 -17.62
C ARG A 49 -2.03 6.28 -18.77
N LYS A 50 -2.60 7.48 -18.69
CA LYS A 50 -3.38 8.07 -19.78
C LYS A 50 -2.47 8.69 -20.84
#